data_AF-M4VQI0-F1
#
_entry.id   AF-M4VQI0-F1
#
_cell.length_a   1.000
_cell.length_b   1.000
_cell.length_c   1.000
_cell.angle_alpha   90.00
_cell.angle_beta   90.00
_cell.angle_gamma   90.00
#
_symmetry.space_group_name_H-M   'P 1'
#
loop_
_entity.id
_entity.type
_entity.pdbx_description
1 polymer ?
#
loop_
_entity_poly.entity_id
_entity_poly.type
_entity_poly.pdbx_seq_one_letter_code
_entity_poly.pdbx_strand_id
1 'polypeptide(L)'
;MPPFKKYKFVLVIAMVSGLLLGACSHTSPEPVAENHITIPAQEGSAIAVRTESYARPPYSGATYFLYEKDGQVICTKLKVCNKYNECETTYKSGLFRDEEEMEEGVEPFEKTESQVIAPEKLKLHQCLELLKKEK
;
A
#
# COMPACT_ATOMS: atom_id res chain seq x y z
N MET A 1 -10.89 -21.53 12.96
CA MET A 1 -10.05 -21.13 14.10
C MET A 1 -8.81 -22.00 14.15
N PRO A 2 -7.65 -21.50 13.70
CA PRO A 2 -6.35 -22.06 14.08
C PRO A 2 -5.56 -21.12 15.03
N PRO A 3 -4.66 -21.67 15.87
CA PRO A 3 -4.16 -21.00 17.06
C PRO A 3 -2.91 -20.12 16.85
N PHE A 4 -2.91 -18.99 17.57
CA PHE A 4 -1.78 -18.07 17.75
C PHE A 4 -0.54 -18.79 18.29
N LYS A 5 0.58 -18.74 17.54
CA LYS A 5 1.92 -19.10 18.04
C LYS A 5 2.62 -17.85 18.59
N LYS A 6 3.05 -17.97 19.85
CA LYS A 6 3.78 -16.98 20.64
C LYS A 6 5.25 -16.95 20.18
N TYR A 7 5.76 -15.77 19.82
CA TYR A 7 7.19 -15.57 19.58
C TYR A 7 7.87 -15.04 20.85
N LYS A 8 8.89 -15.78 21.31
CA LYS A 8 9.80 -15.41 22.41
C LYS A 8 10.81 -14.40 21.88
N PHE A 9 10.78 -13.17 22.38
CA PHE A 9 11.86 -12.20 22.19
C PHE A 9 12.98 -12.51 23.19
N VAL A 10 14.16 -12.88 22.69
CA VAL A 10 15.40 -12.96 23.48
C VAL A 10 16.11 -11.62 23.32
N LEU A 11 16.15 -10.86 24.42
CA LEU A 11 16.87 -9.60 24.56
C LEU A 11 18.36 -9.92 24.81
N VAL A 12 19.23 -9.61 23.85
CA VAL A 12 20.68 -9.65 24.05
C VAL A 12 21.17 -8.21 24.20
N ILE A 13 21.57 -7.87 25.41
CA ILE A 13 22.21 -6.61 25.79
C ILE A 13 23.71 -6.77 25.52
N ALA A 14 24.29 -5.90 24.69
CA ALA A 14 25.74 -5.76 24.58
C ALA A 14 26.13 -4.33 24.95
N MET A 15 26.67 -4.18 26.15
CA MET A 15 27.40 -2.99 26.59
C MET A 15 28.79 -2.99 25.94
N VAL A 16 29.19 -1.88 25.33
CA VAL A 16 30.59 -1.63 24.97
C VAL A 16 30.99 -0.27 25.53
N SER A 17 31.73 -0.32 26.63
CA SER A 17 32.52 0.78 27.18
C SER A 17 33.78 0.98 26.32
N GLY A 18 34.11 2.24 26.01
CA GLY A 18 35.35 2.58 25.33
C GLY A 18 35.62 4.09 25.34
N LEU A 19 36.41 4.53 26.32
CA LEU A 19 36.99 5.87 26.46
C LEU A 19 38.09 6.07 25.41
N LEU A 20 38.15 7.23 24.73
CA LEU A 20 39.39 7.81 24.21
C LEU A 20 39.24 9.32 23.98
N LEU A 21 40.15 10.08 24.61
CA LEU A 21 40.39 11.50 24.39
C LEU A 21 41.08 11.72 23.04
N GLY A 22 40.78 12.83 22.37
CA GLY A 22 41.55 13.34 21.22
C GLY A 22 41.08 14.72 20.79
N ALA A 23 41.98 15.70 20.84
CA ALA A 23 41.73 17.13 20.62
C ALA A 23 41.82 17.58 19.14
N CYS A 24 41.10 18.68 18.85
CA CYS A 24 41.32 19.74 17.84
C CYS A 24 41.64 19.39 16.36
N SER A 25 40.76 19.80 15.43
CA SER A 25 41.05 20.91 14.48
C SER A 25 39.91 21.12 13.46
N HIS A 26 39.75 22.39 13.10
CA HIS A 26 38.80 22.96 12.15
C HIS A 26 38.80 22.30 10.77
N THR A 27 37.60 22.04 10.23
CA THR A 27 37.20 22.39 8.85
C THR A 27 35.70 22.18 8.71
N SER A 28 34.99 23.28 8.47
CA SER A 28 33.62 23.30 7.97
C SER A 28 33.64 22.92 6.49
N PRO A 29 32.70 22.07 6.06
CA PRO A 29 32.02 22.36 4.81
C PRO A 29 30.51 22.52 5.01
N GLU A 30 29.96 23.28 4.07
CA GLU A 30 28.64 23.86 3.91
C GLU A 30 27.45 22.86 3.93
N PRO A 31 26.21 23.36 4.14
CA PRO A 31 25.05 22.52 4.41
C PRO A 31 24.55 21.83 3.14
N VAL A 32 24.52 20.50 3.13
CA VAL A 32 23.70 19.76 2.18
C VAL A 32 22.29 19.78 2.72
N ALA A 33 21.42 20.54 2.05
CA ALA A 33 19.99 20.55 2.29
C ALA A 33 19.40 19.18 1.91
N GLU A 34 19.50 18.21 2.82
CA GLU A 34 18.62 17.06 2.81
C GLU A 34 17.24 17.55 3.25
N ASN A 35 16.44 17.92 2.24
CA ASN A 35 15.00 18.09 2.37
C ASN A 35 14.38 16.72 2.71
N HIS A 36 14.56 16.27 3.95
CA HIS A 36 13.68 15.28 4.53
C HIS A 36 12.33 16.00 4.69
N ILE A 37 11.48 15.80 3.69
CA ILE A 37 10.07 16.16 3.77
C ILE A 37 9.49 15.27 4.86
N THR A 38 9.56 15.74 6.11
CA THR A 38 8.72 15.24 7.19
C THR A 38 7.31 15.70 6.83
N ILE A 39 6.56 14.84 6.13
CA ILE A 39 5.14 15.06 5.92
C ILE A 39 4.50 15.05 7.30
N PRO A 40 3.95 16.17 7.82
CA PRO A 40 3.21 16.12 9.06
C PRO A 40 2.03 15.17 8.83
N ALA A 41 1.87 14.19 9.72
CA ALA A 41 0.67 13.37 9.76
C ALA A 41 -0.52 14.31 9.96
N GLN A 42 -1.19 14.66 8.86
CA GLN A 42 -2.38 15.49 8.90
C GLN A 42 -3.53 14.65 9.47
N GLU A 43 -4.14 15.16 10.53
CA GLU A 43 -5.37 14.67 11.11
C GLU A 43 -6.45 14.57 10.02
N GLY A 44 -6.76 13.33 9.65
CA GLY A 44 -7.56 12.96 8.49
C GLY A 44 -6.75 12.15 7.48
N SER A 45 -6.46 10.89 7.79
CA SER A 45 -5.63 10.04 6.90
C SER A 45 -6.15 10.04 5.46
N ALA A 46 -5.27 10.47 4.55
CA ALA A 46 -5.58 10.62 3.14
C ALA A 46 -5.85 9.24 2.52
N ILE A 47 -6.84 9.19 1.62
CA ILE A 47 -7.13 7.96 0.86
C ILE A 47 -6.28 7.98 -0.40
N ALA A 48 -5.54 6.90 -0.63
CA ALA A 48 -4.78 6.67 -1.85
C ALA A 48 -5.38 5.52 -2.66
N VAL A 49 -4.96 5.39 -3.92
CA VAL A 49 -5.27 4.24 -4.76
C VAL A 49 -4.02 3.78 -5.48
N ARG A 50 -3.82 2.46 -5.53
CA ARG A 50 -2.92 1.80 -6.48
C ARG A 50 -3.66 0.79 -7.31
N THR A 51 -3.04 0.37 -8.42
CA THR A 51 -3.58 -0.64 -9.32
C THR A 51 -2.65 -1.82 -9.45
N GLU A 52 -3.23 -3.00 -9.60
CA GLU A 52 -2.52 -4.23 -9.93
C GLU A 52 -3.25 -4.92 -11.10
N SER A 53 -2.51 -5.28 -12.14
CA SER A 53 -3.07 -5.90 -13.35
C SER A 53 -2.56 -7.33 -13.52
N TYR A 54 -3.48 -8.25 -13.79
CA TYR A 54 -3.26 -9.67 -13.95
C TYR A 54 -3.75 -10.15 -15.30
N ALA A 55 -2.98 -11.02 -15.94
CA ALA A 55 -3.40 -11.68 -17.16
C ALA A 55 -4.30 -12.86 -16.80
N ARG A 56 -5.45 -13.00 -17.46
CA ARG A 56 -6.36 -14.14 -17.33
C ARG A 56 -6.52 -14.81 -18.69
N PRO A 57 -5.68 -15.81 -19.02
CA PRO A 57 -5.83 -16.56 -20.25
C PRO A 57 -7.22 -17.22 -20.37
N PRO A 58 -7.77 -17.37 -21.59
CA PRO A 58 -7.13 -17.07 -22.87
C PRO A 58 -7.31 -15.63 -23.37
N TYR A 59 -8.32 -14.88 -22.90
CA TYR A 59 -8.71 -13.62 -23.53
C TYR A 59 -9.21 -12.55 -22.54
N SER A 60 -8.84 -12.62 -21.26
CA SER A 60 -9.24 -11.61 -20.28
C SER A 60 -8.04 -11.09 -19.48
N GLY A 61 -8.30 -10.03 -18.73
CA GLY A 61 -7.40 -9.50 -17.73
C GLY A 61 -8.19 -8.89 -16.59
N ALA A 62 -7.62 -8.97 -15.39
CA ALA A 62 -8.17 -8.39 -14.19
C ALA A 62 -7.34 -7.18 -13.78
N THR A 63 -8.02 -6.07 -13.46
CA THR A 63 -7.41 -4.88 -12.86
C THR A 63 -8.04 -4.64 -11.51
N TYR A 64 -7.22 -4.73 -10.48
CA TYR A 64 -7.58 -4.37 -9.11
C TYR A 64 -7.26 -2.91 -8.87
N PHE A 65 -8.20 -2.15 -8.32
CA PHE A 65 -7.98 -0.82 -7.78
C PHE A 65 -8.10 -0.93 -6.26
N LEU A 66 -6.97 -0.82 -5.58
CA LEU A 66 -6.85 -0.99 -4.13
C LEU A 66 -6.86 0.39 -3.49
N TYR A 67 -7.94 0.70 -2.78
CA TYR A 67 -8.09 1.96 -2.05
C TYR A 67 -7.52 1.82 -0.67
N GLU A 68 -6.54 2.65 -0.34
CA GLU A 68 -5.77 2.54 0.89
C GLU A 68 -6.02 3.74 1.78
N LYS A 69 -6.10 3.49 3.09
CA LYS A 69 -6.12 4.50 4.14
C LYS A 69 -5.36 3.96 5.32
N ASP A 70 -4.46 4.74 5.90
CA ASP A 70 -3.63 4.31 7.04
C ASP A 70 -2.85 3.00 6.78
N GLY A 71 -2.36 2.81 5.55
CA GLY A 71 -1.64 1.60 5.14
C GLY A 71 -2.51 0.34 5.00
N GLN A 72 -3.83 0.46 5.10
CA GLN A 72 -4.78 -0.64 4.96
C GLN A 72 -5.65 -0.46 3.73
N VAL A 73 -5.88 -1.55 2.98
CA VAL A 73 -6.87 -1.53 1.89
C VAL A 73 -8.26 -1.51 2.50
N ILE A 74 -8.97 -0.39 2.31
CA ILE A 74 -10.33 -0.18 2.83
C ILE A 74 -11.40 -0.60 1.81
N CYS A 75 -11.08 -0.57 0.52
CA CYS A 75 -11.97 -0.96 -0.57
C CYS A 75 -11.18 -1.57 -1.71
N THR A 76 -11.77 -2.56 -2.37
CA THR A 76 -11.24 -3.12 -3.61
C THR A 76 -12.28 -3.01 -4.71
N LYS A 77 -11.91 -2.40 -5.82
CA LYS A 77 -12.66 -2.51 -7.08
C LYS A 77 -11.93 -3.49 -7.99
N LEU A 78 -12.59 -4.55 -8.40
CA LEU A 78 -12.12 -5.45 -9.44
C LEU A 78 -12.79 -5.07 -10.76
N LYS A 79 -12.01 -4.95 -11.83
CA LYS A 79 -12.50 -4.81 -13.20
C LYS A 79 -11.91 -5.95 -14.04
N VAL A 80 -12.75 -6.84 -14.55
CA VAL A 80 -12.32 -7.92 -15.46
C VAL A 80 -12.82 -7.57 -16.85
N CYS A 81 -11.92 -7.45 -17.82
CA CYS A 81 -12.27 -7.16 -19.21
C CYS A 81 -11.83 -8.31 -20.11
N ASN A 82 -12.66 -8.68 -21.09
CA ASN A 82 -12.27 -9.58 -22.16
C ASN A 82 -11.68 -8.83 -23.37
N LYS A 83 -11.18 -9.56 -24.37
CA LYS A 83 -10.60 -8.99 -25.61
C LYS A 83 -11.56 -8.13 -26.44
N TYR A 84 -12.87 -8.22 -26.17
CA TYR A 84 -13.90 -7.44 -26.85
C TYR A 84 -14.25 -6.15 -26.09
N ASN A 85 -13.50 -5.83 -25.02
CA ASN A 85 -13.75 -4.70 -24.12
C ASN A 85 -15.06 -4.79 -23.34
N GLU A 86 -15.64 -5.99 -23.23
CA GLU A 86 -16.74 -6.24 -22.31
C GLU A 86 -16.15 -6.41 -20.91
N CYS A 87 -16.55 -5.54 -19.99
CA CYS A 87 -15.98 -5.49 -18.66
C CYS A 87 -17.03 -5.70 -17.58
N GLU A 88 -16.74 -6.61 -16.66
CA GLU A 88 -17.45 -6.74 -15.40
C GLU A 88 -16.73 -5.94 -14.30
N THR A 89 -17.49 -5.36 -13.37
CA THR A 89 -16.92 -4.62 -12.24
C THR A 89 -17.57 -5.06 -10.95
N THR A 90 -16.73 -5.41 -9.97
CA THR A 90 -17.14 -5.82 -8.64
C THR A 90 -16.52 -4.88 -7.60
N TYR A 91 -17.28 -4.56 -6.56
CA TYR A 91 -16.82 -3.77 -5.42
C TYR A 91 -16.87 -4.61 -4.16
N LYS A 92 -15.79 -4.60 -3.39
CA LYS A 92 -15.66 -5.34 -2.13
C LYS A 92 -15.08 -4.43 -1.06
N SER A 93 -15.60 -4.53 0.16
CA SER A 93 -15.00 -3.89 1.32
C SER A 93 -13.70 -4.60 1.69
N GLY A 94 -12.70 -3.82 2.10
CA GLY A 94 -11.38 -4.34 2.45
C GLY A 94 -10.55 -4.83 1.25
N LEU A 95 -9.48 -5.56 1.56
CA LEU A 95 -8.67 -6.27 0.57
C LEU A 95 -9.43 -7.48 0.03
N PHE A 96 -9.50 -7.57 -1.30
CA PHE A 96 -10.11 -8.71 -1.99
C PHE A 96 -9.25 -9.14 -3.17
N ARG A 97 -9.15 -10.45 -3.37
CA ARG A 97 -8.63 -11.10 -4.58
C ARG A 97 -9.52 -12.29 -4.94
N ASP A 98 -9.73 -12.48 -6.23
CA ASP A 98 -10.35 -13.70 -6.75
C ASP A 98 -9.41 -14.90 -6.57
N GLU A 99 -9.99 -16.09 -6.60
CA GLU A 99 -9.29 -17.37 -6.43
C GLU A 99 -8.14 -17.55 -7.43
N GLU A 100 -8.34 -17.14 -8.69
CA GLU A 100 -7.32 -17.22 -9.76
C GLU A 100 -6.05 -16.41 -9.43
N GLU A 101 -6.15 -15.26 -8.75
CA GLU A 101 -4.98 -14.46 -8.33
C GLU A 101 -4.42 -14.84 -6.96
N MET A 102 -5.00 -15.83 -6.30
CA MET A 102 -4.46 -16.41 -5.08
C MET A 102 -3.62 -17.67 -5.33
N GLU A 103 -3.61 -18.18 -6.56
CA GLU A 103 -2.78 -19.32 -6.95
C GLU A 103 -1.28 -19.01 -6.83
N GLU A 104 -0.49 -20.01 -6.46
CA GLU A 104 0.96 -19.86 -6.30
C GLU A 104 1.63 -19.51 -7.64
N GLY A 105 2.48 -18.49 -7.64
CA GLY A 105 3.17 -18.01 -8.85
C GLY A 105 2.35 -17.03 -9.69
N VAL A 106 1.12 -16.71 -9.32
CA VAL A 106 0.33 -15.66 -9.97
C VAL A 106 0.69 -14.30 -9.36
N GLU A 107 1.49 -13.55 -10.10
CA GLU A 107 1.85 -12.17 -9.77
C GLU A 107 1.29 -11.21 -10.82
N PRO A 108 0.94 -9.97 -10.42
CA PRO A 108 0.49 -8.99 -11.39
C PRO A 108 1.67 -8.57 -12.26
N PHE A 109 1.43 -8.49 -13.56
CA PHE A 109 2.45 -8.06 -14.52
C PHE A 109 2.67 -6.54 -14.49
N GLU A 110 1.71 -5.79 -13.94
CA GLU A 110 1.80 -4.35 -13.77
C GLU A 110 1.28 -3.94 -12.40
N LYS A 111 2.04 -3.07 -11.72
CA LYS A 111 1.64 -2.41 -10.48
C LYS A 111 1.92 -0.92 -10.60
N THR A 112 1.02 -0.10 -10.06
CA THR A 112 1.28 1.34 -9.92
C THR A 112 1.61 1.70 -8.48
N GLU A 113 2.32 2.79 -8.30
CA GLU A 113 2.53 3.40 -6.99
C GLU A 113 1.20 3.93 -6.41
N SER A 114 1.09 3.93 -5.09
CA SER A 114 -0.09 4.48 -4.41
C SER A 114 -0.16 6.00 -4.60
N GLN A 115 -1.25 6.46 -5.20
CA GLN A 115 -1.49 7.87 -5.48
C GLN A 115 -2.60 8.42 -4.59
N VAL A 116 -2.31 9.51 -3.88
CA VAL A 116 -3.30 10.19 -3.04
C VAL A 116 -4.43 10.75 -3.90
N ILE A 117 -5.66 10.43 -3.52
CA ILE A 117 -6.86 10.93 -4.18
C ILE A 117 -7.21 12.29 -3.57
N ALA A 118 -7.30 13.31 -4.42
CA ALA A 118 -7.73 14.63 -3.99
C ALA A 118 -9.14 14.57 -3.35
N PRO A 119 -9.39 15.25 -2.22
CA PRO A 119 -10.65 15.15 -1.48
C PRO A 119 -11.91 15.36 -2.34
N GLU A 120 -11.87 16.30 -3.28
CA GLU A 120 -12.98 16.63 -4.18
C GLU A 120 -13.30 15.51 -5.19
N LYS A 121 -12.33 14.61 -5.45
CA LYS A 121 -12.47 13.47 -6.34
C LYS A 121 -12.98 12.21 -5.64
N LEU A 122 -12.93 12.14 -4.29
CA LEU A 122 -13.33 10.95 -3.54
C LEU A 122 -14.74 10.46 -3.89
N LYS A 123 -15.68 11.39 -4.08
CA LYS A 123 -17.09 11.09 -4.47
C LYS A 123 -17.24 10.46 -5.86
N LEU A 124 -16.22 10.58 -6.72
CA LEU A 124 -16.22 9.98 -8.05
C LEU A 124 -15.81 8.49 -8.00
N HIS A 125 -15.26 8.04 -6.87
CA HIS A 125 -14.85 6.65 -6.68
C HIS A 125 -15.99 5.83 -6.07
N GLN A 126 -16.70 5.09 -6.94
CA GLN A 126 -17.87 4.30 -6.56
C GLN A 126 -17.62 3.32 -5.40
N CYS A 127 -16.42 2.74 -5.31
CA CYS A 127 -16.05 1.84 -4.21
C CYS A 127 -16.19 2.54 -2.85
N LEU A 128 -15.67 3.77 -2.74
CA LEU A 128 -15.72 4.58 -1.53
C LEU A 128 -17.15 5.02 -1.20
N GLU A 129 -17.97 5.31 -2.21
CA GLU A 129 -19.37 5.69 -2.00
C GLU A 129 -20.23 4.52 -1.53
N LEU A 130 -19.94 3.28 -1.97
CA LEU A 130 -20.65 2.09 -1.50
C LEU A 130 -20.31 1.79 -0.04
N LEU A 131 -19.04 1.88 0.35
CA LEU A 131 -18.61 1.70 1.74
C LEU A 131 -19.31 2.62 2.74
N LYS A 132 -19.61 3.86 2.33
CA LYS A 132 -20.32 4.82 3.19
C LYS A 132 -21.75 4.38 3.49
N LYS A 133 -22.39 3.62 2.59
CA LYS A 133 -23.77 3.13 2.75
C LYS A 133 -23.87 1.89 3.63
N GLU A 134 -22.77 1.19 3.83
CA GLU A 134 -22.70 -0.02 4.68
C GLU A 134 -22.50 0.31 6.17
N LYS A 135 -22.37 1.60 6.52
CA LYS A 135 -22.22 2.10 7.89
C LYS A 135 -23.49 2.81 8.36
#